data_AF-A0A423W0U1-F1
#
_entry.id   AF-A0A423W0U1-F1
#
_cell.length_a   1.000
_cell.length_b   1.000
_cell.length_c   1.000
_cell.angle_alpha   90.00
_cell.angle_beta   90.00
_cell.angle_gamma   90.00
#
_symmetry.space_group_name_H-M   'P 1'
#
loop_
_entity.id
_entity.type
_entity.pdbx_description
1 polymer ?
#
loop_
_entity_poly.entity_id
_entity_poly.type
_entity_poly.pdbx_seq_one_letter_code
_entity_poly.pdbx_strand_id
1 'polypeptide(L)'
;MPPEAGEDAAMLLPRLQSALRQFQSSGKAFQLLGTSTAPRRCGTLIILDSSFNPPSLAHMQMATSALQDIRRQGQGNGKGKGAGLEDDCRLLLLLAVNNADKAPKPAAFEHRLLMMHKFAGDVQKAWRGTTRATEQEDDSDLPVDIGLTAHPFFHEKSAAIAASPEYSFSSPANPASSSEPHTEQVVLAGFDTLIRIFDPKYYQPPVPETAVDAPTADKKTPMQIALDPFFARARLRITMRTDDDWGSKEDQQQYVERLVDGDELDKVGGRREWARRVEMVHGMVGSKEQAVVSSTLAREAVKARNWARLKNLVPESVADLIERGKGGHEKCSELDSFQVHAQIASGYEDEVNILLCNMSKPMMCNEKKKEAASQTSIDCHPAKAPEGKTSGKSG
;
A
#
# COMPACT_ATOMS: atom_id res chain seq x y z
N MET A 1 0.82 -0.84 -23.61
CA MET A 1 0.72 -2.16 -24.25
C MET A 1 0.00 -3.04 -23.26
N PRO A 2 -1.15 -3.64 -23.59
CA PRO A 2 -1.51 -4.88 -22.91
C PRO A 2 -0.31 -5.83 -23.04
N PRO A 3 -0.08 -6.75 -22.08
CA PRO A 3 0.92 -7.79 -22.25
C PRO A 3 0.60 -8.51 -23.56
N GLU A 4 1.47 -8.37 -24.56
CA GLU A 4 1.32 -9.08 -25.83
C GLU A 4 1.20 -10.57 -25.49
N ALA A 5 0.09 -11.18 -25.90
CA ALA A 5 -0.22 -12.56 -25.61
C ALA A 5 0.88 -13.46 -26.20
N GLY A 6 1.86 -13.82 -25.38
CA GLY A 6 2.93 -14.74 -25.78
C GLY A 6 4.36 -14.21 -25.70
N GLU A 7 4.63 -13.01 -25.17
CA GLU A 7 6.03 -12.64 -24.90
C GLU A 7 6.65 -13.61 -23.87
N ASP A 8 7.60 -14.42 -24.35
CA ASP A 8 8.42 -15.30 -23.51
C ASP A 8 9.19 -14.44 -22.49
N ALA A 9 9.21 -14.90 -21.24
CA ALA A 9 9.98 -14.27 -20.17
C ALA A 9 11.45 -14.06 -20.56
N ALA A 10 12.00 -14.96 -21.38
CA ALA A 10 13.36 -14.86 -21.92
C ALA A 10 13.59 -13.62 -22.81
N MET A 11 12.58 -13.18 -23.56
CA MET A 11 12.66 -11.99 -24.42
C MET A 11 12.33 -10.69 -23.68
N LEU A 12 11.47 -10.79 -22.66
CA LEU A 12 11.03 -9.63 -21.89
C LEU A 12 12.09 -9.17 -20.87
N LEU A 13 12.81 -10.09 -20.24
CA LEU A 13 13.78 -9.75 -19.18
C LEU A 13 14.90 -8.78 -19.64
N PRO A 14 15.57 -8.98 -20.80
CA PRO A 14 16.59 -8.04 -21.29
C PRO A 14 16.02 -6.63 -21.56
N ARG A 15 14.77 -6.54 -22.04
CA ARG A 15 14.09 -5.26 -22.26
C ARG A 15 13.82 -4.53 -20.95
N LEU A 16 13.35 -5.25 -19.94
CA LEU A 16 13.12 -4.70 -18.60
C LEU A 16 14.42 -4.24 -17.93
N GLN A 17 15.50 -5.01 -18.07
CA GLN A 17 16.83 -4.61 -17.60
C GLN A 17 17.31 -3.34 -18.30
N SER A 18 17.18 -3.25 -19.62
CA SER A 18 17.54 -2.05 -20.38
C SER A 18 16.72 -0.83 -19.95
N ALA A 19 15.41 -0.99 -19.79
CA ALA A 19 14.53 0.09 -19.35
C ALA A 19 14.85 0.57 -17.92
N LEU A 20 15.15 -0.35 -17.01
CA LEU A 20 15.57 -0.01 -15.65
C LEU A 20 16.89 0.77 -15.64
N ARG A 21 17.91 0.32 -16.38
CA ARG A 21 19.19 1.04 -16.50
C ARG A 21 19.02 2.41 -17.11
N GLN A 22 18.17 2.53 -18.14
CA GLN A 22 17.85 3.82 -18.75
C GLN A 22 17.18 4.74 -17.72
N PHE A 23 16.21 4.26 -16.95
CA PHE A 23 15.56 5.06 -15.91
C PHE A 23 16.57 5.54 -14.87
N GLN A 24 17.38 4.63 -14.31
CA GLN A 24 18.39 4.93 -13.29
C GLN A 24 19.44 5.95 -13.76
N SER A 25 19.81 5.93 -15.05
CA SER A 25 20.76 6.88 -15.63
C SER A 25 20.12 8.19 -16.12
N SER A 26 18.79 8.24 -16.26
CA SER A 26 18.09 9.39 -16.85
C SER A 26 17.93 10.59 -15.91
N GLY A 27 18.03 10.39 -14.60
CA GLY A 27 17.69 11.41 -13.60
C GLY A 27 16.19 11.74 -13.52
N LYS A 28 15.32 11.02 -14.23
CA LYS A 28 13.87 11.23 -14.19
C LYS A 28 13.29 10.81 -12.84
N ALA A 29 12.31 11.58 -12.37
CA ALA A 29 11.54 11.28 -11.16
C ALA A 29 10.56 10.12 -11.34
N PHE A 30 10.01 9.97 -12.55
CA PHE A 30 9.02 8.96 -12.92
C PHE A 30 9.18 8.59 -14.40
N GLN A 31 8.93 7.32 -14.73
CA GLN A 31 8.88 6.84 -16.11
C GLN A 31 7.99 5.61 -16.24
N LEU A 32 7.17 5.56 -17.27
CA LEU A 32 6.41 4.37 -17.65
C LEU A 32 7.27 3.38 -18.45
N LEU A 33 7.05 2.09 -18.20
CA LEU A 33 7.59 1.02 -19.02
C LEU A 33 6.68 0.83 -20.25
N GLY A 34 7.28 0.92 -21.44
CA GLY A 34 6.59 0.72 -22.71
C GLY A 34 7.14 1.63 -23.81
N THR A 35 6.67 1.40 -25.03
CA THR A 35 7.14 2.10 -26.25
C THR A 35 6.22 3.23 -26.70
N SER A 36 5.07 3.42 -26.04
CA SER A 36 4.13 4.49 -26.41
C SER A 36 4.73 5.86 -26.12
N THR A 37 4.85 6.66 -27.17
CA THR A 37 5.32 8.05 -27.12
C THR A 37 4.17 9.05 -26.93
N ALA A 38 2.93 8.65 -27.19
CA ALA A 38 1.75 9.49 -26.99
C ALA A 38 1.37 9.57 -25.49
N PRO A 39 1.03 10.76 -24.97
CA PRO A 39 0.46 10.91 -23.64
C PRO A 39 -0.83 10.11 -23.48
N ARG A 40 -0.95 9.38 -22.37
CA ARG A 40 -2.13 8.56 -22.05
C ARG A 40 -3.21 9.41 -21.41
N ARG A 41 -4.40 9.46 -21.98
CA ARG A 41 -5.56 10.10 -21.35
C ARG A 41 -6.09 9.25 -20.19
N CYS A 42 -6.51 9.91 -19.12
CA CYS A 42 -7.01 9.24 -17.93
C CYS A 42 -7.78 10.24 -17.04
N GLY A 43 -9.06 10.01 -16.75
CA GLY A 43 -9.82 10.80 -15.78
C GLY A 43 -9.59 10.36 -14.32
N THR A 44 -9.31 9.07 -14.10
CA THR A 44 -9.02 8.45 -12.81
C THR A 44 -7.83 7.49 -12.92
N LEU A 45 -6.73 7.82 -12.24
CA LEU A 45 -5.53 6.98 -12.20
C LEU A 45 -5.47 6.24 -10.86
N ILE A 46 -5.72 4.94 -10.87
CA ILE A 46 -5.54 4.07 -9.70
C ILE A 46 -4.06 3.72 -9.59
N ILE A 47 -3.46 3.96 -8.44
CA ILE A 47 -2.03 3.73 -8.22
C ILE A 47 -1.88 2.64 -7.16
N LEU A 48 -1.28 1.52 -7.54
CA LEU A 48 -0.83 0.49 -6.61
C LEU A 48 0.69 0.56 -6.50
N ASP A 49 1.16 1.19 -5.44
CA ASP A 49 2.59 1.36 -5.12
C ASP A 49 3.04 0.28 -4.13
N SER A 50 3.98 -0.56 -4.55
CA SER A 50 4.50 -1.64 -3.71
C SER A 50 5.89 -2.07 -4.17
N SER A 51 6.59 -2.78 -3.28
CA SER A 51 7.84 -3.45 -3.63
C SER A 51 7.66 -4.65 -4.56
N PHE A 52 6.43 -5.16 -4.73
CA PHE A 52 6.10 -6.28 -5.63
C PHE A 52 7.10 -7.45 -5.56
N ASN A 53 7.41 -7.91 -4.35
CA ASN A 53 8.45 -8.93 -4.12
C ASN A 53 7.97 -10.15 -3.32
N PRO A 54 7.15 -11.03 -3.91
CA PRO A 54 6.42 -10.89 -5.19
C PRO A 54 5.09 -10.11 -5.02
N PRO A 55 4.40 -9.71 -6.11
CA PRO A 55 2.97 -9.39 -6.05
C PRO A 55 2.19 -10.53 -5.39
N SER A 56 1.19 -10.20 -4.57
CA SER A 56 0.44 -11.17 -3.77
C SER A 56 -1.07 -11.08 -4.04
N LEU A 57 -1.86 -12.03 -3.55
CA LEU A 57 -3.32 -11.95 -3.69
C LEU A 57 -3.91 -10.74 -2.94
N ALA A 58 -3.26 -10.24 -1.88
CA ALA A 58 -3.65 -8.98 -1.25
C ALA A 58 -3.53 -7.79 -2.22
N HIS A 59 -2.44 -7.72 -2.98
CA HIS A 59 -2.28 -6.71 -4.05
C HIS A 59 -3.35 -6.86 -5.14
N MET A 60 -3.66 -8.10 -5.53
CA MET A 60 -4.72 -8.40 -6.50
C MET A 60 -6.06 -7.84 -6.02
N GLN A 61 -6.44 -8.12 -4.77
CA GLN A 61 -7.70 -7.65 -4.19
C GLN A 61 -7.78 -6.12 -4.11
N MET A 62 -6.70 -5.45 -3.69
CA MET A 62 -6.66 -3.99 -3.66
C MET A 62 -6.98 -3.43 -5.05
N ALA A 63 -6.31 -3.93 -6.09
CA ALA A 63 -6.53 -3.49 -7.47
C ALA A 63 -7.95 -3.82 -7.96
N THR A 64 -8.38 -5.08 -7.86
CA THR A 64 -9.65 -5.52 -8.44
C THR A 64 -10.86 -4.92 -7.73
N SER A 65 -10.83 -4.76 -6.41
CA SER A 65 -11.92 -4.10 -5.69
C SER A 65 -12.06 -2.62 -6.06
N ALA A 66 -10.96 -1.88 -6.18
CA ALA A 66 -10.99 -0.47 -6.61
C ALA A 66 -11.56 -0.31 -8.03
N LEU A 67 -11.14 -1.18 -8.95
CA LEU A 67 -11.63 -1.24 -10.33
C LEU A 67 -13.14 -1.53 -10.38
N GLN A 68 -13.61 -2.52 -9.61
CA GLN A 68 -15.03 -2.87 -9.52
C GLN A 68 -15.87 -1.71 -8.99
N ASP A 69 -15.39 -0.96 -8.01
CA ASP A 69 -16.09 0.19 -7.44
C ASP A 69 -16.25 1.32 -8.45
N ILE A 70 -15.19 1.67 -9.17
CA ILE A 70 -15.22 2.68 -10.24
C ILE A 70 -16.22 2.27 -11.33
N ARG A 71 -16.24 0.99 -11.71
CA ARG A 71 -17.20 0.47 -12.68
C ARG A 71 -18.65 0.65 -12.20
N ARG A 72 -18.94 0.33 -10.93
CA ARG A 72 -20.28 0.51 -10.36
C ARG A 72 -20.71 1.98 -10.33
N GLN A 73 -19.79 2.89 -10.02
CA GLN A 73 -20.04 4.34 -10.02
C GLN A 73 -20.32 4.85 -11.45
N GLY A 74 -19.58 4.37 -12.46
CA GLY A 74 -19.78 4.73 -13.86
C GLY A 74 -21.15 4.28 -14.42
N GLN A 75 -21.66 3.12 -14.00
CA GLN A 75 -22.95 2.60 -14.43
C GLN A 75 -24.16 3.35 -13.83
N GLY A 76 -24.02 3.94 -12.64
CA GLY A 76 -25.11 4.63 -11.94
C GLY A 76 -25.42 6.05 -12.44
N ASN A 77 -24.50 6.69 -13.18
CA ASN A 77 -24.56 8.12 -13.49
C ASN A 77 -25.23 8.49 -14.82
N GLY A 78 -25.86 7.55 -15.54
CA GLY A 78 -26.65 7.84 -16.75
C GLY A 78 -25.90 8.56 -17.89
N LYS A 79 -24.57 8.74 -17.78
CA LYS A 79 -23.74 9.32 -18.84
C LYS A 79 -23.74 8.33 -20.00
N GLY A 80 -24.32 8.77 -21.11
CA GLY A 80 -24.53 7.99 -22.32
C GLY A 80 -23.26 7.31 -22.82
N LYS A 81 -23.48 6.24 -23.59
CA LYS A 81 -22.54 5.29 -24.22
C LYS A 81 -21.47 5.90 -25.16
N GLY A 82 -20.89 7.05 -24.84
CA GLY A 82 -20.04 7.83 -25.75
C GLY A 82 -18.56 7.95 -25.36
N ALA A 83 -18.17 7.62 -24.12
CA ALA A 83 -16.77 7.55 -23.70
C ALA A 83 -16.54 6.20 -23.02
N GLY A 84 -15.75 5.34 -23.63
CA GLY A 84 -15.44 4.01 -23.07
C GLY A 84 -14.77 4.18 -21.69
N LEU A 85 -15.07 3.27 -20.76
CA LEU A 85 -14.43 3.21 -19.44
C LEU A 85 -12.89 3.16 -19.54
N GLU A 86 -12.35 2.71 -20.67
CA GLU A 86 -10.91 2.66 -20.98
C GLU A 86 -10.24 4.03 -21.07
N ASP A 87 -10.95 5.06 -21.51
CA ASP A 87 -10.42 6.42 -21.62
C ASP A 87 -10.48 7.16 -20.28
N ASP A 88 -11.30 6.67 -19.35
CA ASP A 88 -11.57 7.35 -18.08
C ASP A 88 -10.80 6.73 -16.90
N CYS A 89 -10.49 5.43 -16.92
CA CYS A 89 -9.83 4.76 -15.78
C CYS A 89 -8.59 3.95 -16.20
N ARG A 90 -7.48 4.12 -15.47
CA ARG A 90 -6.25 3.33 -15.65
C ARG A 90 -5.70 2.82 -14.32
N LEU A 91 -5.05 1.65 -14.35
CA LEU A 91 -4.28 1.13 -13.22
C LEU A 91 -2.79 1.31 -13.48
N LEU A 92 -2.08 1.95 -12.55
CA LEU A 92 -0.63 2.06 -12.53
C LEU A 92 -0.06 1.16 -11.43
N LEU A 93 0.74 0.17 -11.82
CA LEU A 93 1.60 -0.60 -10.93
C LEU A 93 2.93 0.14 -10.77
N LEU A 94 3.18 0.72 -9.60
CA LEU A 94 4.31 1.61 -9.36
C LEU A 94 5.40 0.94 -8.52
N LEU A 95 6.64 0.94 -9.01
CA LEU A 95 7.80 0.43 -8.30
C LEU A 95 8.80 1.56 -8.01
N ALA A 96 9.03 1.84 -6.72
CA ALA A 96 10.08 2.77 -6.31
C ALA A 96 11.46 2.08 -6.35
N VAL A 97 12.42 2.67 -7.07
CA VAL A 97 13.81 2.17 -7.13
C VAL A 97 14.64 2.60 -5.92
N ASN A 98 14.22 3.68 -5.25
CA ASN A 98 14.76 4.13 -3.97
C ASN A 98 13.61 4.08 -2.95
N ASN A 99 13.68 3.18 -1.96
CA ASN A 99 12.66 3.06 -0.93
C ASN A 99 13.17 3.70 0.37
N ALA A 100 12.37 4.53 1.04
CA ALA A 100 12.80 5.27 2.25
C ALA A 100 13.22 4.34 3.40
N ASP A 101 12.58 3.17 3.52
CA ASP A 101 12.64 2.38 4.75
C ASP A 101 13.39 1.04 4.61
N LYS A 102 13.88 0.66 3.41
CA LYS A 102 14.30 -0.74 3.17
C LYS A 102 15.57 -0.86 2.32
N ALA A 103 16.55 -1.60 2.84
CA ALA A 103 17.67 -2.11 2.08
C ALA A 103 17.20 -2.98 0.88
N PRO A 104 18.04 -3.19 -0.15
CA PRO A 104 17.68 -3.96 -1.33
C PRO A 104 17.22 -5.38 -0.95
N LYS A 105 15.91 -5.63 -1.11
CA LYS A 105 15.32 -6.94 -0.82
C LYS A 105 15.71 -8.01 -1.86
N PRO A 106 15.64 -9.29 -1.48
CA PRO A 106 16.11 -10.47 -2.22
C PRO A 106 15.98 -10.45 -3.76
N ALA A 107 14.78 -10.29 -4.35
CA ALA A 107 14.63 -10.22 -5.80
C ALA A 107 15.18 -8.93 -6.41
N ALA A 108 16.00 -9.03 -7.46
CA ALA A 108 16.42 -7.89 -8.26
C ALA A 108 15.21 -7.17 -8.90
N PHE A 109 15.38 -5.88 -9.20
CA PHE A 109 14.29 -5.03 -9.71
C PHE A 109 13.69 -5.57 -11.01
N GLU A 110 14.51 -6.06 -11.94
CA GLU A 110 14.08 -6.63 -13.21
C GLU A 110 13.17 -7.86 -13.04
N HIS A 111 13.39 -8.69 -12.03
CA HIS A 111 12.52 -9.82 -11.73
C HIS A 111 11.22 -9.38 -11.09
N ARG A 112 11.24 -8.32 -10.27
CA ARG A 112 10.01 -7.70 -9.76
C ARG A 112 9.19 -7.13 -10.91
N LEU A 113 9.83 -6.46 -11.86
CA LEU A 113 9.17 -5.95 -13.07
C LEU A 113 8.58 -7.08 -13.92
N LEU A 114 9.29 -8.20 -14.06
CA LEU A 114 8.78 -9.37 -14.77
C LEU A 114 7.54 -9.96 -14.08
N MET A 115 7.57 -10.05 -12.74
CA MET A 115 6.40 -10.46 -11.94
C MET A 115 5.26 -9.44 -12.02
N MET A 116 5.54 -8.13 -12.05
CA MET A 116 4.54 -7.08 -12.25
C MET A 116 3.87 -7.20 -13.63
N HIS A 117 4.62 -7.57 -14.67
CA HIS A 117 4.08 -7.80 -16.00
C HIS A 117 3.09 -8.98 -16.03
N LYS A 118 3.44 -10.10 -15.39
CA LYS A 118 2.52 -11.24 -15.22
C LYS A 118 1.30 -10.85 -14.36
N PHE A 119 1.53 -10.13 -13.27
CA PHE A 119 0.47 -9.62 -12.41
C PHE A 119 -0.51 -8.69 -13.13
N ALA A 120 -0.03 -7.80 -14.01
CA ALA A 120 -0.89 -6.95 -14.83
C ALA A 120 -1.85 -7.79 -15.70
N GLY A 121 -1.36 -8.86 -16.32
CA GLY A 121 -2.18 -9.80 -17.08
C GLY A 121 -3.23 -10.51 -16.22
N ASP A 122 -2.88 -10.91 -14.99
CA ASP A 122 -3.84 -11.51 -14.06
C ASP A 122 -4.94 -10.51 -13.64
N VAL A 123 -4.59 -9.23 -13.42
CA VAL A 123 -5.57 -8.18 -13.12
C VAL A 123 -6.53 -7.98 -14.30
N GLN A 124 -6.01 -7.93 -15.52
CA GLN A 124 -6.84 -7.80 -16.73
C GLN A 124 -7.75 -9.03 -16.94
N LYS A 125 -7.23 -10.24 -16.67
CA LYS A 125 -8.03 -11.48 -16.69
C LYS A 125 -9.19 -11.40 -15.68
N ALA A 126 -8.92 -10.94 -14.45
CA ALA A 126 -9.94 -10.75 -13.42
C ALA A 126 -10.98 -9.67 -13.81
N TRP A 127 -10.53 -8.59 -14.44
CA TRP A 127 -11.40 -7.54 -14.98
C TRP A 127 -12.37 -8.10 -16.03
N ARG A 128 -11.85 -8.81 -17.06
CA ARG A 128 -12.68 -9.46 -18.10
C ARG A 128 -13.65 -10.48 -17.53
N GLY A 129 -13.21 -11.28 -16.55
CA GLY A 129 -14.05 -12.27 -15.87
C GLY A 129 -15.27 -11.66 -15.19
N THR A 130 -15.15 -10.42 -14.70
CA THR A 130 -16.27 -9.66 -14.11
C THR A 130 -17.21 -9.09 -15.19
N THR A 131 -16.71 -8.80 -16.40
CA THR A 131 -17.50 -8.27 -17.53
C THR A 131 -18.45 -9.28 -18.14
N ARG A 132 -18.05 -10.56 -18.26
CA ARG A 132 -18.86 -11.60 -18.92
C ARG A 132 -20.17 -11.96 -18.21
N ALA A 133 -20.37 -11.50 -16.98
CA ALA A 133 -21.65 -11.65 -16.25
C ALA A 133 -22.70 -10.59 -16.64
N THR A 134 -22.31 -9.54 -17.37
CA THR A 134 -23.21 -8.53 -17.92
C THR A 134 -23.22 -8.67 -19.44
N GLU A 135 -24.39 -8.87 -20.05
CA GLU A 135 -24.63 -9.28 -21.45
C GLU A 135 -24.17 -8.28 -22.55
N GLN A 136 -23.18 -7.42 -22.27
CA GLN A 136 -22.56 -6.54 -23.27
C GLN A 136 -21.08 -6.90 -23.44
N GLU A 137 -20.78 -7.41 -24.63
CA GLU A 137 -19.44 -7.62 -25.17
C GLU A 137 -18.74 -6.27 -25.39
N ASP A 138 -18.25 -5.66 -24.31
CA ASP A 138 -17.19 -4.66 -24.41
C ASP A 138 -15.88 -5.44 -24.22
N ASP A 139 -15.24 -5.80 -25.33
CA ASP A 139 -13.95 -6.53 -25.40
C ASP A 139 -12.75 -5.62 -25.05
N SER A 140 -13.04 -4.60 -24.25
CA SER A 140 -12.18 -3.47 -24.00
C SER A 140 -11.23 -3.81 -22.84
N ASP A 141 -9.95 -4.03 -23.13
CA ASP A 141 -8.94 -4.41 -22.15
C ASP A 141 -8.62 -3.25 -21.20
N LEU A 142 -8.77 -3.48 -19.89
CA LEU A 142 -8.35 -2.51 -18.86
C LEU A 142 -6.91 -2.06 -19.11
N PRO A 143 -6.65 -0.76 -19.28
CA PRO A 143 -5.28 -0.28 -19.42
C PRO A 143 -4.53 -0.38 -18.09
N VAL A 144 -3.54 -1.26 -18.04
CA VAL A 144 -2.61 -1.41 -16.92
C VAL A 144 -1.23 -0.93 -17.34
N ASP A 145 -0.74 0.13 -16.69
CA ASP A 145 0.59 0.67 -16.85
C ASP A 145 1.52 0.13 -15.76
N ILE A 146 2.81 -0.01 -16.09
CA ILE A 146 3.87 -0.32 -15.12
C ILE A 146 4.83 0.87 -15.12
N GLY A 147 5.08 1.45 -13.95
CA GLY A 147 5.93 2.63 -13.80
C GLY A 147 7.05 2.45 -12.80
N LEU A 148 8.13 3.19 -13.02
CA LEU A 148 9.26 3.34 -12.11
C LEU A 148 9.24 4.75 -11.51
N THR A 149 9.64 4.87 -10.25
CA THR A 149 9.84 6.17 -9.60
C THR A 149 11.11 6.20 -8.75
N ALA A 150 11.77 7.35 -8.72
CA ALA A 150 12.94 7.60 -7.88
C ALA A 150 12.55 8.11 -6.47
N HIS A 151 11.29 8.52 -6.28
CA HIS A 151 10.82 9.08 -5.03
C HIS A 151 10.38 8.01 -4.03
N PRO A 152 10.73 8.13 -2.74
CA PRO A 152 10.28 7.20 -1.73
C PRO A 152 8.90 7.56 -1.15
N PHE A 153 8.51 8.83 -1.10
CA PHE A 153 7.29 9.29 -0.43
C PHE A 153 6.10 9.46 -1.37
N PHE A 154 4.89 9.13 -0.89
CA PHE A 154 3.66 9.17 -1.70
C PHE A 154 3.35 10.55 -2.31
N HIS A 155 3.59 11.63 -1.57
CA HIS A 155 3.34 12.98 -2.06
C HIS A 155 4.28 13.34 -3.23
N GLU A 156 5.55 12.97 -3.14
CA GLU A 156 6.52 13.18 -4.22
C GLU A 156 6.23 12.28 -5.42
N LYS A 157 5.86 11.01 -5.20
CA LYS A 157 5.43 10.09 -6.28
C LYS A 157 4.23 10.66 -7.04
N SER A 158 3.23 11.13 -6.30
CA SER A 158 2.03 11.75 -6.85
C SER A 158 2.35 12.99 -7.69
N ALA A 159 3.23 13.86 -7.17
CA ALA A 159 3.71 15.05 -7.88
C ALA A 159 4.51 14.70 -9.15
N ALA A 160 5.38 13.69 -9.09
CA ALA A 160 6.16 13.25 -10.24
C ALA A 160 5.27 12.67 -11.36
N ILE A 161 4.26 11.87 -10.99
CA ILE A 161 3.26 11.37 -11.94
C ILE A 161 2.46 12.53 -12.54
N ALA A 162 2.06 13.50 -11.70
CA ALA A 162 1.31 14.69 -12.10
C ALA A 162 2.06 15.58 -13.10
N ALA A 163 3.38 15.66 -12.97
CA ALA A 163 4.25 16.45 -13.84
C ALA A 163 4.72 15.66 -15.09
N SER A 164 4.44 14.36 -15.16
CA SER A 164 4.93 13.52 -16.26
C SER A 164 4.19 13.82 -17.56
N PRO A 165 4.90 13.98 -18.70
CA PRO A 165 4.28 14.10 -20.01
C PRO A 165 3.65 12.78 -20.50
N GLU A 166 3.85 11.68 -19.78
CA GLU A 166 3.35 10.35 -20.15
C GLU A 166 1.84 10.20 -19.93
N TYR A 167 1.25 11.09 -19.11
CA TYR A 167 -0.18 11.20 -18.89
C TYR A 167 -0.69 12.57 -19.36
N SER A 168 -1.87 12.57 -19.97
CA SER A 168 -2.64 13.78 -20.27
C SER A 168 -3.82 13.84 -19.32
N PHE A 169 -3.78 14.82 -18.41
CA PHE A 169 -4.80 15.02 -17.38
C PHE A 169 -5.91 15.99 -17.82
N SER A 170 -6.01 16.29 -19.11
CA SER A 170 -7.03 17.19 -19.66
C SER A 170 -8.33 16.46 -19.99
N SER A 171 -9.45 16.99 -19.53
CA SER A 171 -10.79 16.49 -19.88
C SER A 171 -11.28 17.02 -21.23
N PRO A 172 -11.99 16.21 -22.04
CA PRO A 172 -12.60 16.68 -23.29
C PRO A 172 -13.82 17.60 -23.10
N ALA A 173 -14.32 17.77 -21.88
CA ALA A 173 -15.49 18.60 -21.62
C ALA A 173 -15.11 20.06 -21.28
N ASN A 174 -14.97 20.87 -22.34
CA ASN A 174 -15.04 22.34 -22.31
C ASN A 174 -13.75 23.13 -21.92
N PRO A 175 -12.94 23.60 -22.90
CA PRO A 175 -11.71 24.38 -22.65
C PRO A 175 -11.94 25.82 -22.16
N ALA A 176 -13.18 26.26 -21.97
CA ALA A 176 -13.52 27.62 -21.50
C ALA A 176 -13.88 27.71 -20.01
N SER A 177 -13.86 26.57 -19.29
CA SER A 177 -14.15 26.50 -17.86
C SER A 177 -12.84 26.34 -17.10
N SER A 178 -12.37 27.41 -16.44
CA SER A 178 -11.20 27.41 -15.55
C SER A 178 -11.35 26.57 -14.27
N SER A 179 -12.36 25.70 -14.20
CA SER A 179 -12.43 24.58 -13.26
C SER A 179 -12.18 23.29 -14.05
N GLU A 180 -10.92 23.03 -14.40
CA GLU A 180 -10.56 21.82 -15.15
C GLU A 180 -10.89 20.55 -14.34
N PRO A 181 -11.36 19.46 -14.97
CA PRO A 181 -11.45 18.17 -14.31
C PRO A 181 -10.04 17.65 -14.10
N HIS A 182 -9.50 17.91 -12.92
CA HIS A 182 -8.22 17.39 -12.50
C HIS A 182 -8.30 15.87 -12.40
N THR A 183 -7.48 15.13 -13.16
CA THR A 183 -7.41 13.67 -13.03
C THR A 183 -7.18 13.29 -11.58
N GLU A 184 -8.12 12.51 -11.04
CA GLU A 184 -8.05 12.07 -9.66
C GLU A 184 -7.10 10.88 -9.54
N GLN A 185 -6.13 10.99 -8.65
CA GLN A 185 -5.28 9.85 -8.29
C GLN A 185 -5.92 9.08 -7.14
N VAL A 186 -6.10 7.77 -7.30
CA VAL A 186 -6.60 6.88 -6.24
C VAL A 186 -5.45 6.00 -5.78
N VAL A 187 -4.83 6.34 -4.66
CA VAL A 187 -3.68 5.59 -4.13
C VAL A 187 -4.19 4.46 -3.26
N LEU A 188 -3.85 3.23 -3.65
CA LEU A 188 -4.18 2.02 -2.91
C LEU A 188 -3.10 1.73 -1.87
N ALA A 189 -3.50 1.56 -0.62
CA ALA A 189 -2.57 1.24 0.46
C ALA A 189 -3.22 0.42 1.58
N GLY A 190 -2.41 -0.15 2.46
CA GLY A 190 -2.88 -0.80 3.70
C GLY A 190 -3.01 0.21 4.85
N PHE A 191 -3.75 -0.17 5.89
CA PHE A 191 -3.91 0.65 7.10
C PHE A 191 -2.57 1.08 7.73
N ASP A 192 -1.58 0.18 7.77
CA ASP A 192 -0.24 0.49 8.29
C ASP A 192 0.48 1.59 7.51
N THR A 193 0.12 1.80 6.24
CA THR A 193 0.65 2.88 5.41
C THR A 193 -0.09 4.19 5.66
N LEU A 194 -1.39 4.15 5.95
CA LEU A 194 -2.16 5.34 6.35
C LEU A 194 -1.55 6.00 7.59
N ILE A 195 -1.20 5.20 8.60
CA ILE A 195 -0.56 5.68 9.83
C ILE A 195 0.74 6.43 9.50
N ARG A 196 1.54 5.92 8.56
CA ARG A 196 2.78 6.58 8.13
C ARG A 196 2.53 7.84 7.33
N ILE A 197 1.52 7.87 6.46
CA ILE A 197 1.16 9.07 5.70
C ILE A 197 0.83 10.23 6.65
N PHE A 198 0.17 9.95 7.77
CA PHE A 198 -0.17 10.97 8.76
C PHE A 198 0.84 11.13 9.91
N ASP A 199 2.03 10.54 9.80
CA ASP A 199 3.10 10.70 10.78
C ASP A 199 4.03 11.87 10.37
N PRO A 200 4.13 12.95 11.18
CA PRO A 200 4.90 14.14 10.85
C PRO A 200 6.39 13.86 10.62
N LYS A 201 6.95 12.76 11.15
CA LYS A 201 8.38 12.43 11.02
C LYS A 201 8.83 12.25 9.56
N TYR A 202 7.92 11.91 8.66
CA TYR A 202 8.23 11.73 7.24
C TYR A 202 8.30 13.05 6.45
N TYR A 203 8.06 14.19 7.10
CA TYR A 203 8.04 15.52 6.45
C TYR A 203 9.04 16.50 7.05
N GLN A 204 9.75 16.11 8.12
CA GLN A 204 10.72 16.99 8.77
C GLN A 204 11.93 17.21 7.83
N PRO A 205 12.35 18.46 7.59
CA PRO A 205 13.57 18.69 6.84
C PRO A 205 14.78 18.23 7.68
N PRO A 206 15.88 17.80 7.04
CA PRO A 206 17.12 17.50 7.74
C PRO A 206 17.77 18.81 8.21
N VAL A 207 17.26 19.42 9.28
CA VAL A 207 17.83 20.64 9.87
C VAL A 207 17.95 20.46 11.38
N PRO A 208 19.11 20.79 12.00
CA PRO A 208 19.28 20.72 13.45
C PRO A 208 18.25 21.60 14.19
N GLU A 209 17.82 21.15 15.36
CA GLU A 209 16.75 21.70 16.23
C GLU A 209 16.89 23.19 16.64
N THR A 210 17.88 23.93 16.13
CA THR A 210 18.26 25.26 16.64
C THR A 210 17.74 26.45 15.82
N ALA A 211 16.91 26.24 14.79
CA ALA A 211 16.36 27.32 13.97
C ALA A 211 14.88 27.11 13.65
N VAL A 212 14.01 27.14 14.66
CA VAL A 212 12.56 27.23 14.42
C VAL A 212 11.96 28.28 15.35
N ASP A 213 11.85 29.51 14.83
CA ASP A 213 10.90 30.49 15.37
C ASP A 213 9.50 29.87 15.40
N ALA A 214 8.74 30.16 16.46
CA ALA A 214 7.39 29.66 16.64
C ALA A 214 6.53 29.88 15.36
N PRO A 215 5.74 28.89 14.93
CA PRO A 215 4.91 29.03 13.75
C PRO A 215 3.90 30.16 13.94
N THR A 216 4.03 31.22 13.14
CA THR A 216 2.99 32.25 12.95
C THR A 216 1.82 31.64 12.19
N ALA A 217 0.61 32.17 12.39
CA ALA A 217 -0.64 31.68 11.77
C ALA A 217 -0.57 31.54 10.23
N ASP A 218 0.35 32.25 9.57
CA ASP A 218 0.52 32.25 8.12
C ASP A 218 1.55 31.22 7.59
N LYS A 219 2.27 30.50 8.46
CA LYS A 219 3.35 29.58 8.05
C LYS A 219 2.87 28.13 8.04
N LYS A 220 2.78 27.52 6.86
CA LYS A 220 2.45 26.10 6.69
C LYS A 220 3.50 25.20 7.34
N THR A 221 3.06 24.10 7.96
CA THR A 221 3.96 23.06 8.48
C THR A 221 4.62 22.29 7.33
N PRO A 222 5.75 21.59 7.55
CA PRO A 222 6.34 20.74 6.51
C PRO A 222 5.39 19.66 6.00
N MET A 223 4.60 19.06 6.90
CA MET A 223 3.55 18.11 6.56
C MET A 223 2.47 18.73 5.66
N GLN A 224 2.05 19.97 5.93
CA GLN A 224 1.10 20.70 5.08
C GLN A 224 1.69 21.05 3.71
N ILE A 225 2.95 21.46 3.65
CA ILE A 225 3.64 21.74 2.38
C ILE A 225 3.64 20.49 1.48
N ALA A 226 3.86 19.31 2.06
CA ALA A 226 3.86 18.05 1.34
C ALA A 226 2.45 17.54 0.98
N LEU A 227 1.52 17.56 1.95
CA LEU A 227 0.23 16.88 1.83
C LEU A 227 -0.89 17.74 1.25
N ASP A 228 -0.84 19.07 1.34
CA ASP A 228 -1.83 19.95 0.70
C ASP A 228 -1.94 19.67 -0.82
N PRO A 229 -0.86 19.74 -1.62
CA PRO A 229 -0.95 19.45 -3.05
C PRO A 229 -1.27 17.98 -3.34
N PHE A 230 -0.86 17.07 -2.46
CA PHE A 230 -1.19 15.64 -2.58
C PHE A 230 -2.70 15.41 -2.46
N PHE A 231 -3.35 15.87 -1.38
CA PHE A 231 -4.78 15.64 -1.17
C PHE A 231 -5.69 16.52 -2.05
N ALA A 232 -5.17 17.62 -2.59
CA ALA A 232 -5.84 18.38 -3.64
C ALA A 232 -6.05 17.54 -4.92
N ARG A 233 -5.22 16.52 -5.15
CA ARG A 233 -5.28 15.67 -6.36
C ARG A 233 -5.58 14.21 -6.12
N ALA A 234 -5.25 13.71 -4.94
CA ALA A 234 -5.30 12.30 -4.61
C ALA A 234 -6.37 12.03 -3.55
N ARG A 235 -6.89 10.80 -3.58
CA ARG A 235 -7.59 10.17 -2.47
C ARG A 235 -6.86 8.88 -2.12
N LEU A 236 -6.95 8.51 -0.85
CA LEU A 236 -6.42 7.25 -0.34
C LEU A 236 -7.55 6.24 -0.27
N ARG A 237 -7.34 5.05 -0.82
CA ARG A 237 -8.21 3.90 -0.60
C ARG A 237 -7.46 2.88 0.24
N ILE A 238 -7.82 2.81 1.50
CA ILE A 238 -7.11 2.11 2.55
C ILE A 238 -7.78 0.78 2.85
N THR A 239 -7.05 -0.30 2.59
CA THR A 239 -7.51 -1.65 2.91
C THR A 239 -7.18 -1.97 4.36
N MET A 240 -8.22 -2.30 5.13
CA MET A 240 -8.09 -2.73 6.52
C MET A 240 -7.25 -4.01 6.62
N ARG A 241 -6.45 -4.09 7.68
CA ARG A 241 -5.62 -5.25 8.00
C ARG A 241 -5.85 -5.66 9.45
N THR A 242 -6.77 -6.59 9.69
CA THR A 242 -7.04 -7.10 11.03
C THR A 242 -5.98 -8.15 11.39
N ASP A 243 -4.89 -7.71 12.01
CA ASP A 243 -3.87 -8.56 12.61
C ASP A 243 -3.49 -8.00 14.00
N ASP A 244 -2.72 -8.77 14.77
CA ASP A 244 -2.41 -8.42 16.17
C ASP A 244 -1.63 -7.10 16.31
N ASP A 245 -0.97 -6.64 15.24
CA ASP A 245 -0.13 -5.44 15.25
C ASP A 245 -0.92 -4.15 14.97
N TRP A 246 -2.04 -4.24 14.22
CA TRP A 246 -2.79 -3.07 13.73
C TRP A 246 -4.21 -2.96 14.26
N GLY A 247 -4.57 -3.81 15.24
CA GLY A 247 -5.84 -3.75 15.95
C GLY A 247 -7.02 -4.33 15.20
N SER A 248 -8.19 -4.29 15.85
CA SER A 248 -9.44 -4.79 15.29
C SER A 248 -9.95 -3.89 14.15
N LYS A 249 -10.92 -4.41 13.40
CA LYS A 249 -11.62 -3.62 12.36
C LYS A 249 -12.22 -2.34 12.96
N GLU A 250 -12.80 -2.47 14.15
CA GLU A 250 -13.42 -1.40 14.90
C GLU A 250 -12.38 -0.34 15.33
N ASP A 251 -11.19 -0.77 15.77
CA ASP A 251 -10.10 0.14 16.13
C ASP A 251 -9.62 0.98 14.92
N GLN A 252 -9.49 0.35 13.76
CA GLN A 252 -9.06 1.01 12.52
C GLN A 252 -10.10 2.01 12.00
N GLN A 253 -11.38 1.64 12.09
CA GLN A 253 -12.48 2.52 11.70
C GLN A 253 -12.57 3.73 12.65
N GLN A 254 -12.50 3.50 13.96
CA GLN A 254 -12.49 4.57 14.96
C GLN A 254 -11.28 5.50 14.81
N TYR A 255 -10.12 4.98 14.42
CA TYR A 255 -8.95 5.81 14.13
C TYR A 255 -9.28 6.84 13.04
N VAL A 256 -9.83 6.41 11.91
CA VAL A 256 -10.20 7.33 10.81
C VAL A 256 -11.30 8.31 11.23
N GLU A 257 -12.29 7.85 12.00
CA GLU A 257 -13.34 8.73 12.55
C GLU A 257 -12.76 9.83 13.44
N ARG A 258 -11.78 9.52 14.29
CA ARG A 258 -11.08 10.54 15.09
C ARG A 258 -10.25 11.51 14.25
N LEU A 259 -9.72 11.09 13.11
CA LEU A 259 -9.06 12.01 12.18
C LEU A 259 -10.07 12.94 11.48
N VAL A 260 -11.28 12.45 11.19
CA VAL A 260 -12.34 13.23 10.50
C VAL A 260 -13.07 14.18 11.44
N ASP A 261 -13.43 13.73 12.64
CA ASP A 261 -14.29 14.48 13.58
C ASP A 261 -13.50 15.09 14.74
N GLY A 262 -12.31 14.57 15.03
CA GLY A 262 -11.43 15.06 16.11
C GLY A 262 -10.42 16.11 15.65
N ASP A 263 -9.41 16.35 16.49
CA ASP A 263 -8.30 17.30 16.29
C ASP A 263 -6.94 16.60 16.19
N GLU A 264 -6.92 15.27 16.01
CA GLU A 264 -5.69 14.45 15.98
C GLU A 264 -4.72 14.89 14.87
N LEU A 265 -5.23 15.20 13.67
CA LEU A 265 -4.39 15.73 12.58
C LEU A 265 -3.88 17.14 12.89
N ASP A 266 -4.70 18.02 13.44
CA ASP A 266 -4.30 19.39 13.76
C ASP A 266 -3.16 19.40 14.79
N LYS A 267 -3.21 18.50 15.79
CA LYS A 267 -2.18 18.31 16.83
C LYS A 267 -0.80 17.94 16.29
N VAL A 268 -0.73 17.24 15.16
CA VAL A 268 0.53 16.84 14.53
C VAL A 268 0.93 17.78 13.38
N GLY A 269 0.26 18.93 13.26
CA GLY A 269 0.52 19.92 12.21
C GLY A 269 -0.09 19.56 10.85
N GLY A 270 -1.07 18.64 10.82
CA GLY A 270 -1.83 18.26 9.65
C GLY A 270 -3.10 19.08 9.44
N ARG A 271 -4.05 18.56 8.64
CA ARG A 271 -5.35 19.18 8.38
C ARG A 271 -6.48 18.14 8.33
N ARG A 272 -7.58 18.40 9.04
CA ARG A 272 -8.76 17.51 9.11
C ARG A 272 -9.37 17.18 7.74
N GLU A 273 -9.34 18.10 6.78
CA GLU A 273 -9.87 17.88 5.42
C GLU A 273 -9.21 16.73 4.68
N TRP A 274 -7.96 16.39 4.99
CA TRP A 274 -7.27 15.25 4.39
C TRP A 274 -7.94 13.92 4.76
N ALA A 275 -8.46 13.80 5.98
CA ALA A 275 -9.15 12.59 6.43
C ALA A 275 -10.42 12.31 5.60
N ARG A 276 -11.08 13.36 5.07
CA ARG A 276 -12.24 13.23 4.18
C ARG A 276 -11.90 12.65 2.80
N ARG A 277 -10.61 12.59 2.47
CA ARG A 277 -10.07 12.00 1.24
C ARG A 277 -9.57 10.57 1.47
N VAL A 278 -9.87 9.97 2.64
CA VAL A 278 -9.54 8.58 2.99
C VAL A 278 -10.81 7.73 2.92
N GLU A 279 -10.78 6.72 2.07
CA GLU A 279 -11.81 5.68 1.98
C GLU A 279 -11.29 4.40 2.64
N MET A 280 -12.02 3.87 3.62
CA MET A 280 -11.71 2.60 4.27
C MET A 280 -12.46 1.46 3.60
N VAL A 281 -11.75 0.38 3.23
CA VAL A 281 -12.33 -0.81 2.59
C VAL A 281 -11.88 -2.10 3.27
N HIS A 282 -12.73 -3.13 3.22
CA HIS A 282 -12.41 -4.43 3.81
C HIS A 282 -11.33 -5.15 3.01
N GLY A 283 -10.30 -5.61 3.72
CA GLY A 283 -9.34 -6.57 3.21
C GLY A 283 -9.94 -7.97 3.09
N MET A 284 -9.11 -8.92 2.65
CA MET A 284 -9.51 -10.33 2.57
C MET A 284 -9.92 -10.80 3.96
N VAL A 285 -11.21 -11.10 4.15
CA VAL A 285 -11.69 -11.70 5.38
C VAL A 285 -11.28 -13.15 5.34
N GLY A 286 -10.21 -13.48 6.03
CA GLY A 286 -9.94 -14.87 6.32
C GLY A 286 -11.07 -15.38 7.22
N SER A 287 -11.78 -16.44 6.79
CA SER A 287 -12.22 -17.42 7.79
C SER A 287 -10.97 -17.80 8.61
N LYS A 288 -11.10 -18.13 9.89
CA LYS A 288 -9.99 -18.20 10.89
C LYS A 288 -8.72 -18.99 10.51
N GLU A 289 -8.63 -19.58 9.33
CA GLU A 289 -7.50 -20.31 8.73
C GLU A 289 -7.02 -19.76 7.36
N GLN A 290 -7.73 -18.84 6.72
CA GLN A 290 -7.27 -18.14 5.51
C GLN A 290 -6.34 -16.99 5.94
N ALA A 291 -5.08 -17.40 6.16
CA ALA A 291 -3.97 -16.62 6.64
C ALA A 291 -3.77 -15.27 5.93
N VAL A 292 -3.39 -14.26 6.70
CA VAL A 292 -2.85 -12.96 6.28
C VAL A 292 -1.98 -13.12 5.02
N VAL A 293 -2.47 -12.72 3.85
CA VAL A 293 -1.69 -12.82 2.61
C VAL A 293 -0.66 -11.70 2.56
N SER A 294 0.63 -12.05 2.54
CA SER A 294 1.71 -11.08 2.38
C SER A 294 2.81 -11.60 1.45
N SER A 295 3.54 -10.66 0.82
CA SER A 295 4.74 -11.02 0.05
C SER A 295 5.80 -11.70 0.93
N THR A 296 5.83 -11.46 2.24
CA THR A 296 6.75 -12.15 3.16
C THR A 296 6.42 -13.63 3.26
N LEU A 297 5.15 -13.99 3.47
CA LEU A 297 4.74 -15.40 3.48
C LEU A 297 5.00 -16.07 2.12
N ALA A 298 4.85 -15.34 1.01
CA ALA A 298 5.16 -15.88 -0.32
C ALA A 298 6.66 -16.21 -0.45
N ARG A 299 7.56 -15.34 0.04
CA ARG A 299 9.00 -15.62 0.07
C ARG A 299 9.35 -16.81 0.98
N GLU A 300 8.70 -16.94 2.13
CA GLU A 300 8.85 -18.11 3.00
C GLU A 300 8.42 -19.41 2.30
N ALA A 301 7.30 -19.38 1.58
CA ALA A 301 6.82 -20.53 0.82
C ALA A 301 7.82 -20.92 -0.29
N VAL A 302 8.39 -19.95 -1.01
CA VAL A 302 9.44 -20.19 -2.00
C VAL A 302 10.68 -20.80 -1.34
N LYS A 303 11.17 -20.23 -0.23
CA LYS A 303 12.33 -20.74 0.51
C LYS A 303 12.11 -22.17 1.00
N ALA A 304 10.91 -22.48 1.48
CA ALA A 304 10.51 -23.82 1.91
C ALA A 304 10.16 -24.76 0.75
N ARG A 305 10.23 -24.31 -0.52
CA ARG A 305 9.79 -25.04 -1.72
C ARG A 305 8.36 -25.56 -1.62
N ASN A 306 7.51 -24.85 -0.88
CA ASN A 306 6.11 -25.18 -0.69
C ASN A 306 5.26 -24.48 -1.76
N TRP A 307 5.25 -25.04 -2.98
CA TRP A 307 4.56 -24.47 -4.14
C TRP A 307 3.04 -24.42 -3.97
N ALA A 308 2.46 -25.41 -3.27
CA ALA A 308 1.05 -25.40 -2.93
C ALA A 308 0.69 -24.18 -2.05
N ARG A 309 1.51 -23.88 -1.04
CA ARG A 309 1.34 -22.67 -0.23
C ARG A 309 1.56 -21.40 -1.05
N LEU A 310 2.55 -21.37 -1.94
CA LEU A 310 2.79 -20.21 -2.82
C LEU A 310 1.56 -19.88 -3.69
N LYS A 311 0.93 -20.90 -4.28
CA LYS A 311 -0.28 -20.75 -5.12
C LYS A 311 -1.47 -20.15 -4.36
N ASN A 312 -1.50 -20.27 -3.03
CA ASN A 312 -2.50 -19.64 -2.16
C ASN A 312 -2.12 -18.22 -1.71
N LEU A 313 -0.94 -17.71 -2.09
CA LEU A 313 -0.41 -16.42 -1.64
C LEU A 313 -0.21 -15.41 -2.77
N VAL A 314 -0.02 -15.88 -4.00
CA VAL A 314 0.23 -15.03 -5.17
C VAL A 314 -0.67 -15.42 -6.34
N PRO A 315 -0.91 -14.52 -7.31
CA PRO A 315 -1.64 -14.83 -8.53
C PRO A 315 -1.03 -15.99 -9.33
N GLU A 316 -1.87 -16.73 -10.06
CA GLU A 316 -1.50 -17.95 -10.78
C GLU A 316 -0.29 -17.74 -11.71
N SER A 317 -0.31 -16.71 -12.57
CA SER A 317 0.78 -16.50 -13.53
C SER A 317 2.09 -16.08 -12.87
N VAL A 318 2.01 -15.44 -11.70
CA VAL A 318 3.17 -15.09 -10.86
C VAL A 318 3.73 -16.33 -10.17
N ALA A 319 2.87 -17.19 -9.61
CA ALA A 319 3.29 -18.46 -9.01
C ALA A 319 4.00 -19.34 -10.03
N ASP A 320 3.41 -19.48 -11.21
CA ASP A 320 3.98 -20.25 -12.30
C ASP A 320 5.32 -19.68 -12.78
N LEU A 321 5.45 -18.36 -12.88
CA LEU A 321 6.72 -17.71 -13.27
C LEU A 321 7.83 -18.05 -12.26
N ILE A 322 7.51 -17.97 -10.96
CA ILE A 322 8.44 -18.29 -9.88
C ILE A 322 8.80 -19.80 -9.89
N GLU A 323 7.82 -20.67 -10.13
CA GLU A 323 8.02 -22.13 -10.19
C GLU A 323 8.82 -22.56 -11.45
N ARG A 324 8.52 -21.98 -12.63
CA ARG A 324 9.17 -22.30 -13.93
C ARG A 324 10.61 -21.83 -14.04
N GLY A 325 11.04 -20.81 -13.29
CA GLY A 325 12.46 -20.41 -13.19
C GLY A 325 13.41 -21.54 -12.75
N LYS A 326 12.87 -22.74 -12.45
CA LYS A 326 13.56 -23.97 -12.09
C LYS A 326 13.70 -25.00 -13.23
N GLY A 327 12.95 -24.87 -14.33
CA GLY A 327 12.73 -25.96 -15.30
C GLY A 327 13.57 -25.96 -16.58
N GLY A 328 14.36 -24.91 -16.86
CA GLY A 328 15.20 -24.82 -18.05
C GLY A 328 16.52 -25.56 -17.91
N HIS A 329 16.50 -26.89 -17.81
CA HIS A 329 17.71 -27.73 -17.76
C HIS A 329 17.88 -28.63 -19.00
N GLU A 330 17.24 -28.30 -20.12
CA GLU A 330 17.52 -28.96 -21.40
C GLU A 330 17.66 -27.92 -22.52
N LYS A 331 18.92 -27.64 -22.87
CA LYS A 331 19.39 -27.03 -24.14
C LYS A 331 19.01 -25.57 -24.45
N CYS A 332 19.13 -24.66 -23.49
CA CYS A 332 19.40 -23.25 -23.83
C CYS A 332 20.64 -22.79 -23.07
N SER A 333 21.56 -22.14 -23.78
CA SER A 333 22.88 -21.70 -23.31
C SER A 333 22.86 -21.13 -21.89
N GLU A 334 23.77 -21.65 -21.08
CA GLU A 334 24.07 -21.25 -19.70
C GLU A 334 24.19 -19.72 -19.58
N LEU A 335 23.30 -19.06 -18.82
CA LEU A 335 23.62 -17.99 -17.84
C LEU A 335 22.40 -17.27 -17.20
N ASP A 336 21.17 -17.32 -17.73
CA ASP A 336 20.11 -16.38 -17.26
C ASP A 336 18.98 -16.93 -16.36
N SER A 337 18.75 -18.25 -16.28
CA SER A 337 17.57 -18.79 -15.55
C SER A 337 17.78 -19.04 -14.05
N PHE A 338 19.03 -19.08 -13.56
CA PHE A 338 19.34 -19.51 -12.18
C PHE A 338 19.03 -18.44 -11.11
N GLN A 339 18.80 -17.19 -11.51
CA GLN A 339 18.95 -16.04 -10.61
C GLN A 339 17.65 -15.65 -9.86
N VAL A 340 16.47 -15.88 -10.45
CA VAL A 340 15.17 -15.47 -9.86
C VAL A 340 14.92 -16.13 -8.50
N HIS A 341 15.15 -17.43 -8.39
CA HIS A 341 14.86 -18.20 -7.18
C HIS A 341 15.89 -17.95 -6.07
N ALA A 342 17.19 -17.98 -6.39
CA ALA A 342 18.26 -17.76 -5.43
C ALA A 342 18.18 -16.36 -4.81
N GLN A 343 17.85 -15.37 -5.64
CA GLN A 343 17.60 -14.02 -5.19
C GLN A 343 16.39 -13.94 -4.27
N ILE A 344 15.23 -14.51 -4.61
CA ILE A 344 14.04 -14.49 -3.73
C ILE A 344 14.30 -15.14 -2.34
N ALA A 345 15.14 -16.17 -2.27
CA ALA A 345 15.38 -16.99 -1.08
C ALA A 345 16.47 -16.49 -0.11
N SER A 346 17.42 -15.63 -0.54
CA SER A 346 18.66 -15.33 0.20
C SER A 346 18.62 -14.20 1.25
N GLY A 347 17.49 -13.48 1.40
CA GLY A 347 17.44 -12.25 2.22
C GLY A 347 17.33 -12.42 3.74
N TYR A 348 18.16 -13.25 4.40
CA TYR A 348 18.05 -13.47 5.86
C TYR A 348 19.32 -13.22 6.69
N GLU A 349 20.46 -12.80 6.13
CA GLU A 349 21.68 -12.66 6.95
C GLU A 349 21.82 -11.29 7.65
N ASP A 350 21.05 -10.26 7.28
CA ASP A 350 21.23 -8.90 7.81
C ASP A 350 20.17 -8.43 8.84
N GLU A 351 19.11 -9.20 9.11
CA GLU A 351 17.95 -8.71 9.90
C GLU A 351 18.07 -8.86 11.43
N VAL A 352 19.10 -9.50 11.97
CA VAL A 352 19.22 -9.71 13.44
C VAL A 352 19.87 -8.51 14.18
N ASN A 353 20.66 -7.67 13.50
CA ASN A 353 21.41 -6.61 14.18
C ASN A 353 20.71 -5.23 14.25
N ILE A 354 19.61 -5.01 13.52
CA ILE A 354 18.98 -3.67 13.46
C ILE A 354 17.74 -3.56 14.37
N LEU A 355 17.10 -4.69 14.75
CA LEU A 355 15.87 -4.66 15.56
C LEU A 355 16.09 -4.34 17.05
N LEU A 356 17.33 -4.35 17.55
CA LEU A 356 17.63 -4.13 18.98
C LEU A 356 17.94 -2.68 19.35
N CYS A 357 18.03 -1.74 18.40
CA CYS A 357 18.53 -0.40 18.72
C CYS A 357 17.50 0.73 18.82
N ASN A 358 16.23 0.59 18.37
CA ASN A 358 15.32 1.75 18.31
C ASN A 358 13.83 1.47 18.57
N MET A 359 13.49 0.83 19.69
CA MET A 359 12.11 0.85 20.20
C MET A 359 12.03 1.31 21.66
N SER A 360 11.99 2.63 21.87
CA SER A 360 11.25 3.21 22.99
C SER A 360 9.77 3.19 22.62
N LYS A 361 9.02 2.29 23.26
CA LYS A 361 7.57 2.08 23.09
C LYS A 361 6.78 3.34 23.50
N PRO A 362 5.75 3.77 22.76
CA PRO A 362 4.66 4.53 23.35
C PRO A 362 3.72 3.56 24.08
N MET A 363 3.49 3.84 25.37
CA MET A 363 2.52 3.15 26.21
C MET A 363 1.09 3.39 25.68
N MET A 364 0.45 2.32 25.21
CA MET A 364 -1.00 2.19 25.20
C MET A 364 -1.35 0.87 25.90
N CYS A 365 -1.56 0.93 27.22
CA CYS A 365 -2.20 -0.15 27.97
C CYS A 365 -2.93 0.41 29.20
N ASN A 366 -4.25 0.59 29.04
CA ASN A 366 -5.32 0.35 29.99
C ASN A 366 -5.18 0.82 31.46
N GLU A 367 -5.77 1.98 31.74
CA GLU A 367 -6.50 2.24 32.98
C GLU A 367 -7.84 1.48 32.99
N LYS A 368 -7.82 0.19 33.35
CA LYS A 368 -8.99 -0.51 33.93
C LYS A 368 -8.51 -1.62 34.86
N LYS A 369 -8.13 -1.25 36.08
CA LYS A 369 -8.10 -2.13 37.26
C LYS A 369 -7.85 -1.31 38.52
N LYS A 370 -8.90 -0.70 39.05
CA LYS A 370 -8.99 -0.26 40.46
C LYS A 370 -10.45 -0.05 40.84
N GLU A 371 -11.15 -1.15 41.07
CA GLU A 371 -12.38 -1.14 41.87
C GLU A 371 -12.66 -2.57 42.35
N ALA A 372 -11.99 -2.94 43.43
CA ALA A 372 -12.39 -3.99 44.36
C ALA A 372 -11.32 -4.07 45.46
N ALA A 373 -11.44 -3.22 46.47
CA ALA A 373 -11.18 -3.54 47.88
C ALA A 373 -10.96 -2.26 48.69
N SER A 374 -11.92 -2.01 49.58
CA SER A 374 -11.71 -1.54 50.95
C SER A 374 -11.20 -0.12 51.17
N GLN A 375 -12.12 0.79 51.45
CA GLN A 375 -11.92 1.81 52.50
C GLN A 375 -13.27 2.31 53.04
N THR A 376 -13.78 1.59 54.03
CA THR A 376 -14.62 2.15 55.09
C THR A 376 -13.78 2.19 56.36
N SER A 377 -13.37 3.38 56.78
CA SER A 377 -12.90 3.63 58.13
C SER A 377 -12.94 5.14 58.37
N ILE A 378 -13.94 5.54 59.14
CA ILE A 378 -14.14 6.87 59.71
C ILE A 378 -13.75 6.78 61.19
N ASP A 379 -13.08 7.84 61.65
CA ASP A 379 -12.93 8.38 63.02
C ASP A 379 -12.05 7.72 64.10
N CYS A 380 -10.99 8.47 64.40
CA CYS A 380 -10.42 8.91 65.68
C CYS A 380 -10.99 8.39 67.03
N HIS A 381 -10.10 7.71 67.78
CA HIS A 381 -9.71 7.88 69.22
C HIS A 381 -10.75 7.83 70.38
N PRO A 382 -10.33 7.57 71.64
CA PRO A 382 -9.49 6.49 72.17
C PRO A 382 -10.07 5.86 73.48
N ALA A 383 -9.35 4.88 74.05
CA ALA A 383 -9.21 4.56 75.49
C ALA A 383 -9.74 3.21 76.04
N LYS A 384 -8.83 2.62 76.83
CA LYS A 384 -8.97 1.70 77.99
C LYS A 384 -9.27 0.20 77.78
N ALA A 385 -8.29 -0.58 78.23
CA ALA A 385 -8.34 -1.94 78.79
C ALA A 385 -9.38 -2.04 79.95
N PRO A 386 -9.80 -3.22 80.49
CA PRO A 386 -8.96 -4.42 80.70
C PRO A 386 -9.66 -5.82 80.67
N GLU A 387 -8.84 -6.83 80.99
CA GLU A 387 -9.18 -8.09 81.71
C GLU A 387 -10.08 -9.18 81.08
N GLY A 388 -9.46 -10.35 80.88
CA GLY A 388 -9.72 -11.49 81.76
C GLY A 388 -10.65 -12.63 81.29
N LYS A 389 -10.15 -13.86 81.52
CA LYS A 389 -10.87 -15.11 81.84
C LYS A 389 -11.50 -15.92 80.68
N THR A 390 -10.86 -17.03 80.28
CA THR A 390 -11.03 -18.43 80.76
C THR A 390 -12.26 -19.18 80.23
N SER A 391 -12.01 -20.16 79.36
CA SER A 391 -12.59 -21.52 79.33
C SER A 391 -11.85 -22.28 78.21
N GLY A 392 -11.37 -23.51 78.33
CA GLY A 392 -11.65 -24.58 79.27
C GLY A 392 -12.19 -25.78 78.50
N LYS A 393 -11.31 -26.78 78.25
CA LYS A 393 -11.60 -28.22 77.97
C LYS A 393 -12.42 -28.52 76.70
N SER A 394 -12.27 -29.62 75.97
CA SER A 394 -11.81 -30.98 76.26
C SER A 394 -11.66 -31.72 74.92
N GLY A 395 -10.73 -32.66 74.83
CA GLY A 395 -10.57 -33.59 73.70
C GLY A 395 -9.12 -33.98 73.53
#